data_AF-A0A2Z6NU30-F1
#
_entry.id   AF-A0A2Z6NU30-F1
#
_cell.length_a   1.000
_cell.length_b   1.000
_cell.length_c   1.000
_cell.angle_alpha   90.00
_cell.angle_beta   90.00
_cell.angle_gamma   90.00
#
_symmetry.space_group_name_H-M   'P 1'
#
loop_
_entity.id
_entity.type
_entity.pdbx_description
1 polymer ?
#
loop_
_entity_poly.entity_id
_entity_poly.type
_entity_poly.pdbx_seq_one_letter_code
_entity_poly.pdbx_strand_id
1 'polypeptide(L)' 'MMNVSKEFFNLPESERMKNYSDDPLKTTRLSTSFNVKTEKVSNWRDYLRLHCHPLEDYVHEWPSNPPSFRFKNYNFFI' A
#
# COMPACT_ATOMS: atom_id res chain seq x y z
N MET A 1 -10.63 -9.15 -0.63
CA MET A 1 -9.54 -8.33 -0.06
C MET A 1 -8.32 -9.13 0.38
N MET A 2 -8.42 -10.09 1.32
CA MET A 2 -7.23 -10.81 1.84
C MET A 2 -6.32 -11.44 0.78
N ASN A 3 -6.87 -12.05 -0.28
CA ASN A 3 -6.04 -12.68 -1.32
C ASN A 3 -5.18 -11.67 -2.09
N VAL A 4 -5.73 -10.48 -2.37
CA VAL A 4 -5.00 -9.42 -3.09
C VAL A 4 -3.88 -8.83 -2.26
N SER A 5 -4.16 -8.60 -0.97
CA SER A 5 -3.13 -8.16 -0.03
C SER A 5 -2.03 -9.22 0.08
N LYS A 6 -2.38 -10.51 0.19
CA LYS A 6 -1.40 -11.61 0.20
C LYS A 6 -0.58 -11.66 -1.09
N GLU A 7 -1.22 -11.56 -2.25
CA GLU A 7 -0.54 -11.52 -3.56
C GLU A 7 0.48 -10.37 -3.61
N PHE A 8 0.10 -9.16 -3.19
CA PHE A 8 1.00 -8.00 -3.16
C PHE A 8 2.18 -8.19 -2.20
N PHE A 9 1.94 -8.62 -0.95
CA PHE A 9 3.02 -8.77 0.04
C PHE A 9 3.94 -9.95 -0.25
N ASN A 10 3.49 -10.94 -1.04
CA ASN A 10 4.30 -12.05 -1.54
C ASN A 10 5.11 -11.70 -2.81
N LEU A 11 4.95 -10.50 -3.39
CA LEU A 11 5.77 -10.07 -4.51
C LEU A 11 7.25 -9.95 -4.09
N PRO A 12 8.19 -10.07 -5.06
CA PRO A 12 9.58 -9.76 -4.83
C PRO A 12 9.75 -8.37 -4.22
N GLU A 13 10.77 -8.21 -3.38
CA GLU A 13 11.09 -6.94 -2.74
C GLU A 13 11.22 -5.80 -3.77
N SER A 14 11.85 -6.05 -4.91
CA SER A 14 11.99 -5.07 -6.00
C SER A 14 10.66 -4.53 -6.52
N GLU A 15 9.60 -5.33 -6.54
CA GLU A 15 8.26 -4.90 -6.94
C GLU A 15 7.59 -4.10 -5.83
N ARG A 16 7.68 -4.57 -4.58
CA ARG A 16 7.08 -3.90 -3.41
C ARG A 16 7.73 -2.53 -3.16
N MET A 17 9.05 -2.44 -3.35
CA MET A 17 9.82 -1.22 -3.15
C MET A 17 9.46 -0.09 -4.12
N LYS A 18 8.83 -0.38 -5.26
CA LYS A 18 8.28 0.66 -6.15
C LYS A 18 7.22 1.52 -5.47
N ASN A 19 6.52 0.94 -4.50
CA ASN A 19 5.51 1.63 -3.71
C ASN A 19 6.06 2.16 -2.38
N TYR A 20 7.32 1.90 -2.03
CA TYR A 20 7.91 2.35 -0.78
C TYR A 20 8.03 3.89 -0.73
N SER A 21 7.68 4.48 0.41
CA SER A 21 7.93 5.91 0.65
C SER A 21 7.83 6.25 2.14
N ASP A 22 8.80 7.04 2.61
CA ASP A 22 8.79 7.61 3.96
C ASP A 22 7.92 8.87 4.07
N ASP A 23 7.49 9.46 2.95
CA ASP A 23 6.71 10.70 2.93
C ASP A 23 5.26 10.45 3.40
N PRO A 24 4.80 11.07 4.52
CA PRO A 24 3.42 10.96 5.01
C PRO A 24 2.36 11.53 4.08
N LEU A 25 2.76 12.44 3.18
CA LEU A 25 1.87 13.09 2.22
C LEU A 25 1.61 12.20 1.00
N LYS A 26 2.43 11.17 0.78
CA LYS A 26 2.20 10.23 -0.32
C LYS A 26 0.92 9.41 -0.07
N THR A 27 0.00 9.58 -0.99
CA THR A 27 -1.37 9.02 -1.06
C THR A 27 -1.39 7.50 -1.15
N THR A 28 -0.44 6.92 -1.89
CA THR A 28 -0.20 5.48 -1.97
C THR A 28 1.24 5.17 -1.58
N ARG A 29 1.41 4.49 -0.43
CA ARG A 29 2.75 4.16 0.08
C ARG A 29 2.80 2.86 0.85
N LEU A 30 3.83 2.08 0.57
CA LEU A 30 4.32 0.99 1.40
C LEU A 30 5.28 1.58 2.45
N SER A 31 5.11 1.16 3.70
CA SER A 31 5.92 1.62 4.81
C SER A 31 6.12 0.48 5.82
N THR A 32 7.24 0.51 6.51
CA THR A 32 7.60 -0.43 7.58
C THR A 32 7.78 0.39 8.85
N SER A 33 6.99 0.11 9.90
CA SER A 33 6.82 0.95 11.11
C SER A 33 6.22 2.36 10.86
N PHE A 34 5.68 3.01 11.90
CA PHE A 34 4.93 4.27 11.72
C PHE A 34 5.83 5.50 11.86
N ASN A 35 6.97 5.39 12.56
CA ASN A 35 7.93 6.48 12.69
C ASN A 35 9.24 6.04 13.38
N VAL A 36 10.21 5.50 12.63
CA VAL A 36 11.51 5.05 13.20
C VAL A 36 12.21 6.14 14.02
N LYS A 37 11.96 7.42 13.73
CA LYS A 37 12.59 8.56 14.42
C LYS A 37 11.91 8.98 15.73
N THR A 38 10.64 8.63 15.96
CA THR A 38 9.89 9.09 17.14
C THR A 38 9.20 7.96 17.92
N GLU A 39 9.15 6.75 17.39
CA GLU A 39 8.55 5.61 18.08
C GLU A 39 9.47 5.08 19.18
N LYS A 40 8.92 4.94 20.40
CA LYS A 40 9.59 4.26 21.52
C LYS A 40 9.53 2.73 21.42
N VAL A 41 8.63 2.21 20.59
CA VAL A 41 8.41 0.77 20.36
C VAL A 41 8.19 0.56 18.87
N SER A 42 9.08 -0.19 18.23
CA SER A 42 8.94 -0.56 16.82
C SER A 42 7.86 -1.64 16.68
N ASN A 43 6.88 -1.38 15.82
CA ASN A 43 5.91 -2.40 15.41
C ASN A 43 6.50 -3.27 14.30
N TRP A 44 6.59 -4.58 14.51
CA TRP A 44 7.01 -5.53 13.47
C TRP A 44 5.88 -5.73 12.46
N ARG A 45 5.73 -4.79 11.54
CA ARG A 45 4.69 -4.82 10.51
C ARG A 45 5.07 -3.98 9.29
N ASP A 46 4.81 -4.56 8.13
CA ASP A 46 4.72 -3.86 6.87
C ASP A 46 3.25 -3.53 6.58
N TYR A 47 2.99 -2.34 6.06
CA TYR A 47 1.65 -1.94 5.66
C TYR A 47 1.66 -1.09 4.39
N LEU A 48 0.61 -1.25 3.59
CA LEU A 48 0.35 -0.45 2.40
C LEU A 48 -0.84 0.46 2.71
N ARG A 49 -0.61 1.77 2.65
CA ARG A 49 -1.65 2.80 2.80
C ARG A 49 -2.13 3.21 1.42
N LEU A 50 -3.46 3.25 1.26
CA LEU A 50 -4.15 3.67 0.04
C LEU A 50 -5.14 4.77 0.38
N HIS A 51 -5.02 5.92 -0.28
CA HIS A 51 -6.11 6.88 -0.34
C HIS A 51 -7.19 6.37 -1.29
N CYS A 52 -8.45 6.54 -0.89
CA CYS A 52 -9.60 5.99 -1.60
C CYS A 52 -10.80 6.95 -1.68
N HIS A 53 -10.65 8.21 -1.23
CA HIS A 53 -11.74 9.19 -1.28
C HIS A 53 -11.24 10.59 -1.67
N PRO A 54 -11.72 11.14 -2.80
CA PRO A 54 -12.58 10.50 -3.82
C PRO A 54 -11.81 9.42 -4.59
N LEU A 55 -12.50 8.33 -4.96
CA LEU A 55 -11.84 7.11 -5.45
C LEU A 55 -11.16 7.30 -6.82
N GLU A 56 -11.80 8.03 -7.74
CA GLU A 56 -11.27 8.29 -9.09
C GLU A 56 -9.89 8.96 -9.06
N ASP A 57 -9.66 9.82 -8.07
CA ASP A 57 -8.42 10.61 -7.94
C ASP A 57 -7.23 9.78 -7.46
N TYR A 58 -7.43 8.57 -6.92
CA TYR A 58 -6.32 7.79 -6.32
C TYR A 58 -6.09 6.41 -6.93
N VAL A 59 -7.09 5.81 -7.58
CA VAL A 59 -6.98 4.45 -8.15
C VAL A 59 -5.82 4.32 -9.14
N HIS A 60 -5.49 5.39 -9.86
CA HIS A 60 -4.40 5.40 -10.82
C HIS A 60 -3.01 5.30 -10.18
N GLU A 61 -2.88 5.69 -8.90
CA GLU A 61 -1.63 5.65 -8.12
C GLU A 61 -1.43 4.31 -7.40
N TRP A 62 -2.49 3.49 -7.30
CA TRP A 62 -2.42 2.20 -6.62
C TRP A 62 -1.47 1.22 -7.35
N PRO A 63 -0.90 0.22 -6.65
CA PRO A 63 -0.10 -0.81 -7.29
C PRO A 63 -0.82 -1.45 -8.49
N SER A 64 -0.13 -1.54 -9.62
CA SER A 64 -0.61 -2.24 -10.82
C SER A 64 -0.23 -3.72 -10.84
N ASN A 65 0.65 -4.14 -9.92
CA ASN A 65 1.08 -5.52 -9.72
C ASN A 65 0.70 -5.95 -8.29
N PRO A 66 -0.06 -7.04 -8.09
CA PRO A 66 -0.67 -7.90 -9.11
C PRO A 66 -1.69 -7.15 -9.99
N PRO A 67 -1.92 -7.55 -11.26
CA PRO A 67 -2.92 -6.91 -12.13
C PRO A 67 -4.33 -6.88 -11.52
N SER A 68 -4.61 -7.84 -10.65
CA SER A 68 -5.87 -7.95 -9.92
C SER A 68 -6.03 -6.91 -8.79
N PHE A 69 -4.96 -6.20 -8.44
CA PHE A 69 -4.91 -5.30 -7.28
C PHE A 69 -5.91 -4.16 -7.41
N ARG A 70 -5.83 -3.36 -8.47
CA ARG A 70 -6.70 -2.19 -8.63
C ARG A 70 -8.17 -2.57 -8.75
N PHE A 71 -8.50 -3.55 -9.59
CA PHE A 71 -9.88 -3.97 -9.84
C PHE A 71 -10.58 -4.53 -8.60
N LYS A 72 -9.89 -5.40 -7.85
CA LYS A 72 -10.49 -6.02 -6.64
C LYS A 72 -10.56 -5.05 -5.46
N ASN A 73 -9.67 -4.06 -5.37
CA ASN A 73 -9.80 -2.98 -4.39
C ASN A 73 -10.90 -1.99 -4.79
N TYR A 74 -11.00 -1.62 -6.07
CA TYR A 74 -12.03 -0.70 -6.57
C TYR A 74 -13.44 -1.21 -6.22
N ASN A 75 -13.76 -2.47 -6.53
CA ASN A 75 -15.04 -3.11 -6.17
C ASN A 75 -15.31 -3.24 -4.66
N PHE A 76 -14.31 -3.02 -3.80
CA PHE A 76 -14.50 -3.06 -2.35
C PHE A 76 -14.89 -1.68 -1.80
N PHE A 77 -14.48 -0.60 -2.45
CA PHE A 77 -14.70 0.78 -2.00
C PHE A 77 -15.94 1.45 -2.62
N ILE A 78 -16.65 0.74 -3.51
CA ILE A 78 -17.92 1.13 -4.14
C ILE A 78 -19.01 0.23 -3.58
#